data_AF-A0A834MTE0-F1
#
_entry.id   AF-A0A834MTE0-F1
#
_cell.length_a   1.000
_cell.length_b   1.000
_cell.length_c   1.000
_cell.angle_alpha   90.00
_cell.angle_beta   90.00
_cell.angle_gamma   90.00
#
_symmetry.space_group_name_H-M   'P 1'
#
loop_
_entity.id
_entity.type
_entity.pdbx_description
1 polymer ?
#
loop_
_entity_poly.entity_id
_entity_poly.type
_entity_poly.pdbx_seq_one_letter_code
_entity_poly.pdbx_strand_id
1 'polypeptide(L)'
;MSMLNDEAVYRYYRSCRFLISLKGLSVSFLLELISLKIAMKTVMDMVITNLQQQRMITEQLRREAAIKRIMVSKAIEDIMKYITEHEQEDCLLVGFSSQKSNPFREKSSCSIL
;
A
#
# COMPACT_ATOMS: atom_id res chain seq x y z
N MET A 1 24.28 6.81 0.12
CA MET A 1 24.23 7.57 -1.16
C MET A 1 23.76 8.99 -0.85
N SER A 2 24.57 9.78 -0.15
CA SER A 2 24.15 11.05 0.48
C SER A 2 25.32 12.01 0.67
N MET A 3 26.26 12.05 -0.28
CA MET A 3 27.42 12.96 -0.23
C MET A 3 27.58 13.84 -1.47
N LEU A 4 26.79 13.63 -2.53
CA LEU A 4 26.89 14.42 -3.77
C LEU A 4 26.04 15.70 -3.78
N ASN A 5 25.15 15.88 -2.80
CA ASN A 5 24.21 17.02 -2.79
C ASN A 5 24.73 18.24 -2.02
N ASP A 6 25.64 18.09 -1.06
CA ASP A 6 26.10 19.24 -0.26
C ASP A 6 27.03 20.16 -1.04
N GLU A 7 27.89 19.62 -1.92
CA GLU A 7 28.88 20.44 -2.62
C GLU A 7 28.25 21.29 -3.73
N ALA A 8 27.25 20.76 -4.45
CA ALA A 8 26.50 21.49 -5.45
C ALA A 8 25.65 22.61 -4.80
N VAL A 9 25.02 22.30 -3.66
CA VAL A 9 24.26 23.26 -2.86
C VAL A 9 25.20 24.36 -2.35
N TYR A 10 26.35 24.00 -1.77
CA TYR A 10 27.33 24.97 -1.27
C TYR A 10 27.88 25.87 -2.39
N ARG A 11 28.19 25.31 -3.56
CA ARG A 11 28.62 26.09 -4.75
C ARG A 11 27.50 27.03 -5.23
N TYR A 12 26.25 26.58 -5.25
CA TYR A 12 25.10 27.41 -5.59
C TYR A 12 24.88 28.55 -4.57
N TYR A 13 24.95 28.26 -3.27
CA TYR A 13 24.84 29.28 -2.22
C TYR A 13 26.00 30.29 -2.27
N ARG A 14 27.23 29.85 -2.53
CA ARG A 14 28.40 30.72 -2.70
C ARG A 14 28.29 31.60 -3.95
N SER A 15 27.80 31.04 -5.06
CA SER A 15 27.55 31.78 -6.31
C SER A 15 26.43 32.82 -6.14
N CYS A 16 25.31 32.46 -5.52
CA CYS A 16 24.25 33.42 -5.19
C CYS A 16 24.75 34.56 -4.28
N ARG A 17 25.55 34.24 -3.25
CA ARG A 17 26.12 35.25 -2.34
C ARG A 17 27.02 36.26 -3.07
N PHE A 18 27.77 35.80 -4.07
CA PHE A 18 28.60 36.65 -4.91
C PHE A 18 27.77 37.56 -5.82
N LEU A 19 26.71 37.02 -6.43
CA LEU A 19 25.78 37.80 -7.27
C LEU A 19 24.98 38.84 -6.45
N ILE A 20 24.61 38.50 -5.21
CA ILE A 20 23.96 39.43 -4.26
C ILE A 20 24.90 40.60 -3.91
N SER A 21 26.20 40.31 -3.72
CA SER A 21 27.21 41.30 -3.34
C SER A 21 27.60 42.25 -4.49
N LEU A 22 27.47 41.82 -5.75
CA LEU A 22 27.85 42.62 -6.92
C LEU A 22 26.74 43.53 -7.46
N LYS A 23 25.47 43.29 -7.12
CA LYS A 23 24.33 44.00 -7.75
C LYS A 23 23.55 44.96 -6.86
N GLY A 24 23.88 45.11 -5.57
CA GLY A 24 23.12 46.01 -4.68
C GLY A 24 21.61 45.69 -4.71
N LEU A 25 21.25 44.47 -4.30
CA LEU A 25 19.89 43.95 -4.47
C LEU A 25 18.88 44.69 -3.60
N SER A 26 17.79 45.12 -4.21
CA SER A 26 16.57 45.49 -3.50
C SER A 26 15.99 44.29 -2.75
N VAL A 27 15.30 44.54 -1.63
CA VAL A 27 14.60 43.51 -0.84
C VAL A 27 13.64 42.69 -1.72
N SER A 28 13.03 43.31 -2.74
CA SER A 28 12.17 42.62 -3.71
C SER A 28 12.88 41.49 -4.48
N PHE A 29 14.09 41.71 -4.97
CA PHE A 29 14.83 40.70 -5.73
C PHE A 29 15.35 39.56 -4.84
N LEU A 30 15.67 39.85 -3.57
CA LEU A 30 16.00 38.82 -2.59
C LEU A 30 14.80 37.91 -2.29
N LEU A 31 13.59 38.48 -2.17
CA LEU A 31 12.37 37.72 -1.94
C LEU A 31 12.04 36.80 -3.13
N GLU A 32 12.20 37.26 -4.37
CA GLU A 32 12.01 36.44 -5.58
C GLU A 32 12.99 35.25 -5.62
N LEU A 33 14.26 35.48 -5.30
CA LEU A 33 15.27 34.41 -5.24
C LEU A 33 14.97 33.39 -4.13
N ILE A 34 14.47 33.85 -2.97
CA ILE A 34 14.06 32.96 -1.88
C ILE A 34 12.85 32.13 -2.30
N SER A 35 11.84 32.73 -2.92
CA SER A 35 10.66 32.01 -3.43
C SER A 35 11.04 30.96 -4.47
N LEU A 36 11.96 31.28 -5.40
CA LEU A 36 12.44 30.31 -6.39
C LEU A 36 13.19 29.14 -5.74
N LYS A 37 14.04 29.42 -4.73
CA LYS A 37 14.75 28.35 -3.99
C LYS A 37 13.80 27.45 -3.21
N ILE A 38 12.78 28.03 -2.57
CA ILE A 38 11.76 27.26 -1.84
C ILE A 38 11.00 26.38 -2.83
N ALA A 39 10.54 26.93 -3.95
CA ALA A 39 9.84 26.17 -4.98
C ALA A 39 10.67 25.00 -5.51
N MET A 40 11.95 25.24 -5.83
CA MET A 40 12.85 24.16 -6.29
C MET A 40 13.09 23.09 -5.22
N LYS A 41 13.22 23.47 -3.95
CA LYS A 41 13.35 22.52 -2.83
C LYS A 41 12.09 21.66 -2.69
N THR A 42 10.91 22.27 -2.70
CA THR A 42 9.63 21.54 -2.62
C THR A 42 9.45 20.56 -3.78
N VAL A 43 9.81 20.97 -5.01
CA VAL A 43 9.77 20.07 -6.16
C VAL A 43 10.73 18.89 -5.99
N MET A 44 11.96 19.13 -5.52
CA MET A 44 12.93 18.05 -5.26
C MET A 44 12.43 17.08 -4.19
N ASP A 45 11.89 17.58 -3.07
CA ASP A 45 11.35 16.76 -1.98
C ASP A 45 10.16 15.90 -2.47
N MET A 46 9.28 16.48 -3.29
CA MET A 46 8.18 15.76 -3.93
C MET A 46 8.70 14.66 -4.86
N VAL A 47 9.70 14.94 -5.69
CA VAL A 47 10.31 13.94 -6.60
C VAL A 47 10.95 12.81 -5.81
N ILE A 48 11.69 13.10 -4.74
CA ILE A 48 12.32 12.10 -3.87
C ILE A 48 11.25 11.19 -3.26
N THR A 49 10.17 11.77 -2.72
CA THR A 49 9.07 11.02 -2.11
C THR A 49 8.39 10.11 -3.14
N ASN A 50 8.08 10.64 -4.33
CA ASN A 50 7.49 9.84 -5.41
C ASN A 50 8.40 8.69 -5.85
N LEU A 51 9.70 8.94 -5.99
CA LEU A 51 10.66 7.89 -6.35
C LEU A 51 10.75 6.79 -5.30
N GLN A 52 10.70 7.14 -4.01
CA GLN A 52 10.67 6.16 -2.94
C GLN A 52 9.39 5.32 -2.99
N GLN A 53 8.23 5.96 -3.17
CA GLN A 53 6.96 5.24 -3.33
C GLN A 53 6.98 4.30 -4.54
N GLN A 54 7.48 4.75 -5.69
CA GLN A 54 7.60 3.91 -6.89
C GLN A 54 8.53 2.71 -6.68
N ARG A 55 9.63 2.89 -5.94
CA ARG A 55 10.52 1.77 -5.58
C ARG A 55 9.80 0.74 -4.73
N MET A 56 9.08 1.19 -3.69
CA MET A 56 8.30 0.29 -2.84
C MET A 56 7.25 -0.49 -3.63
N ILE A 57 6.51 0.19 -4.51
CA ILE A 57 5.51 -0.45 -5.38
C ILE A 57 6.18 -1.48 -6.31
N THR A 58 7.31 -1.13 -6.92
CA THR A 58 8.03 -2.04 -7.82
C THR A 58 8.54 -3.27 -7.08
N GLU A 59 9.05 -3.11 -5.86
CA GLU A 59 9.47 -4.24 -5.02
C GLU A 59 8.29 -5.14 -4.65
N GLN A 60 7.13 -4.56 -4.31
CA GLN A 60 5.91 -5.32 -4.04
C GLN A 60 5.47 -6.12 -5.27
N LEU A 61 5.40 -5.49 -6.44
CA LEU A 61 5.01 -6.16 -7.69
C LEU A 61 5.98 -7.28 -8.07
N ARG A 62 7.29 -7.11 -7.81
CA ARG A 62 8.28 -8.17 -8.01
C ARG A 62 8.02 -9.38 -7.12
N ARG A 63 7.64 -9.16 -5.86
CA ARG A 63 7.28 -10.25 -4.93
C ARG A 63 6.01 -10.97 -5.40
N GLU A 64 4.99 -10.22 -5.82
CA GLU A 64 3.73 -10.80 -6.34
C GLU A 64 3.94 -11.57 -7.64
N ALA A 65 4.78 -11.07 -8.54
CA ALA A 65 5.12 -11.75 -9.80
C ALA A 65 5.91 -13.05 -9.57
N ALA A 66 6.68 -13.14 -8.48
CA ALA A 66 7.46 -14.33 -8.13
C ALA A 66 6.62 -15.47 -7.52
N ILE A 67 5.33 -15.23 -7.24
CA ILE A 67 4.43 -16.26 -6.71
C ILE A 67 4.19 -17.34 -7.77
N LYS A 68 4.53 -18.58 -7.45
CA LYS A 68 4.26 -19.74 -8.30
C LYS A 68 2.76 -20.05 -8.27
N ARG A 69 2.10 -19.88 -9.42
CA ARG A 69 0.68 -20.22 -9.60
C ARG A 69 0.52 -21.70 -9.94
N ILE A 70 -0.57 -22.30 -9.49
CA ILE A 70 -1.02 -23.61 -9.94
C ILE A 70 -2.02 -23.45 -11.09
N MET A 71 -2.23 -24.52 -11.87
CA MET A 71 -3.25 -24.52 -12.91
C MET A 71 -4.64 -24.39 -12.30
N VAL A 72 -5.50 -23.60 -12.94
CA VAL A 72 -6.88 -23.39 -12.48
C VAL A 72 -7.64 -24.71 -12.45
N SER A 73 -7.46 -25.59 -13.45
CA SER A 73 -8.07 -26.93 -13.45
C SER A 73 -7.76 -27.71 -12.18
N LYS A 74 -6.48 -27.77 -11.79
CA LYS A 74 -6.05 -28.44 -10.57
C LYS A 74 -6.62 -27.79 -9.30
N ALA A 75 -6.62 -26.46 -9.24
CA ALA A 75 -7.20 -25.75 -8.09
C ALA A 75 -8.70 -26.06 -7.93
N ILE A 76 -9.45 -26.16 -9.03
CA ILE A 76 -10.86 -26.54 -9.01
C ILE A 76 -11.04 -28.00 -8.58
N GLU A 77 -10.21 -28.93 -9.05
CA GLU A 77 -10.23 -30.32 -8.60
C GLU A 77 -10.02 -30.43 -7.09
N ASP A 78 -9.03 -29.71 -6.54
CA ASP A 78 -8.76 -29.67 -5.11
C ASP A 78 -9.95 -29.10 -4.31
N ILE A 79 -10.60 -28.05 -4.81
CA ILE A 79 -11.80 -27.45 -4.20
C ILE A 79 -12.97 -28.44 -4.24
N MET A 80 -13.24 -29.05 -5.40
CA MET A 80 -14.33 -30.02 -5.56
C MET A 80 -14.15 -31.21 -4.62
N LYS A 81 -12.93 -31.74 -4.55
CA LYS A 81 -12.59 -32.82 -3.63
C LYS A 81 -12.86 -32.44 -2.17
N TYR A 82 -12.39 -31.26 -1.74
CA TYR A 82 -12.63 -30.79 -0.38
C TYR A 82 -14.13 -30.69 -0.06
N ILE A 83 -14.92 -30.14 -0.99
CA ILE A 83 -16.37 -30.02 -0.81
C ILE A 83 -17.00 -31.40 -0.67
N THR A 84 -16.74 -32.32 -1.60
CA THR A 84 -17.33 -33.68 -1.56
C THR A 84 -16.91 -34.47 -0.32
N GLU A 85 -15.70 -34.27 0.21
CA GLU A 85 -15.26 -34.93 1.44
C GLU A 85 -16.03 -34.44 2.69
N HIS A 86 -16.49 -33.17 2.70
CA HIS A 86 -17.12 -32.56 3.88
C HIS A 86 -18.62 -32.31 3.71
N GLU A 87 -19.19 -32.55 2.53
CA GLU A 87 -20.60 -32.24 2.24
C GLU A 87 -21.57 -32.98 3.17
N GLN A 88 -21.20 -34.17 3.65
CA GLN A 88 -22.03 -34.98 4.55
C GLN A 88 -22.03 -34.46 6.00
N GLU A 89 -21.04 -33.66 6.37
CA GLU A 89 -20.94 -33.01 7.68
C GLU A 89 -21.65 -31.65 7.69
N ASP A 90 -21.95 -31.10 6.51
CA ASP A 90 -22.66 -29.84 6.38
C ASP A 90 -24.16 -30.02 6.67
N CYS A 91 -24.53 -29.65 7.90
CA CYS A 91 -25.91 -29.68 8.38
C CYS A 91 -26.85 -28.75 7.59
N LEU A 92 -26.33 -27.76 6.85
CA LEU A 92 -27.14 -26.89 6.00
C LEU A 92 -27.44 -27.53 4.64
N LEU A 93 -26.60 -28.47 4.21
CA LEU A 93 -26.80 -29.22 2.97
C LEU A 93 -27.64 -30.48 3.18
N VAL A 94 -27.25 -31.34 4.13
CA VAL A 94 -27.87 -32.65 4.36
C VAL A 94 -28.98 -32.59 5.41
N GLY A 95 -29.02 -31.51 6.20
CA GLY A 95 -29.89 -31.40 7.36
C GLY A 95 -29.30 -32.09 8.60
N PHE A 96 -29.92 -31.85 9.74
CA PHE A 96 -29.55 -32.52 10.98
C PHE A 96 -30.05 -33.97 10.98
N SER A 97 -29.18 -34.91 11.36
CA SER A 97 -29.52 -36.34 11.49
C SER A 97 -30.65 -36.62 12.49
N SER A 98 -30.84 -35.74 13.47
CA SER A 98 -32.00 -35.73 14.34
C SER A 98 -32.46 -34.31 14.64
N GLN A 99 -33.75 -34.13 14.88
CA GLN A 99 -34.28 -32.86 15.39
C GLN A 99 -33.59 -32.43 16.70
N LYS A 100 -33.11 -33.37 17.52
CA LYS A 100 -32.40 -33.08 18.78
C LYS A 100 -30.98 -32.54 18.59
N SER A 101 -30.32 -32.82 17.47
CA SER A 101 -28.99 -32.28 17.17
C SER A 101 -29.05 -30.87 16.58
N ASN A 102 -30.23 -30.40 16.16
CA ASN A 102 -30.41 -29.01 15.76
C ASN A 102 -30.50 -28.11 17.01
N PRO A 103 -29.51 -27.23 17.27
CA PRO A 103 -29.55 -26.32 18.42
C PRO A 103 -30.70 -25.29 18.34
N PHE A 104 -31.25 -25.06 17.15
CA PHE A 104 -32.38 -24.16 16.90
C PHE A 104 -33.74 -24.87 16.83
N ARG A 105 -33.81 -26.15 17.23
CA ARG A 105 -35.07 -26.89 17.25
C ARG A 105 -36.07 -26.24 18.22
N GLU A 106 -37.33 -26.13 17.81
CA GLU A 106 -38.41 -25.80 18.73
C GLU A 106 -38.45 -26.83 19.89
N LYS A 107 -38.34 -26.32 21.10
CA LYS A 107 -38.66 -27.09 22.31
C LYS A 107 -40.18 -27.15 22.36
N SER A 108 -40.76 -28.34 22.22
CA SER A 108 -42.21 -28.55 22.34
C SER A 108 -42.70 -27.83 23.61
N SER A 109 -43.48 -26.77 23.41
CA SER A 109 -44.03 -25.95 24.48
C SER A 109 -44.97 -26.82 25.33
N CYS A 110 -44.77 -26.72 26.64
CA CYS A 110 -45.55 -27.35 27.68
C CYS A 110 -47.07 -27.20 27.47
N SER A 111 -47.83 -28.26 27.74
CA SER A 111 -49.29 -28.24 27.87
C SER A 111 -49.70 -27.22 28.93
N ILE A 112 -50.60 -26.30 28.59
CA ILE A 112 -51.26 -25.45 29.59
C ILE A 112 -52.24 -26.36 30.36
N LEU A 113 -51.98 -26.56 31.65
CA LEU A 113 -52.86 -27.22 32.63
C LEU A 113 -53.93 -26.23 33.11
#